data_AF-A0A0Q8NHY2-F1
#
_entry.id   AF-A0A0Q8NHY2-F1
#
_cell.length_a   1.000
_cell.length_b   1.000
_cell.length_c   1.000
_cell.angle_alpha   90.00
_cell.angle_beta   90.00
_cell.angle_gamma   90.00
#
_symmetry.space_group_name_H-M   'P 1'
#
loop_
_entity.id
_entity.type
_entity.pdbx_description
1 polymer ?
#
loop_
_entity_poly.entity_id
_entity_poly.type
_entity_poly.pdbx_seq_one_letter_code
_entity_poly.pdbx_strand_id
1 'polypeptide(L)'
;MPLVAIPGKIKVIGRQAIIVMDAGNAHKAVHITEDAMDGVDTRSATFPAAQMTVFEKVASLKFERGELAFDGDIWITEEDICNWGHNRPH
;
A
#
# COMPACT_ATOMS: atom_id res chain seq x y z
N MET A 1 -10.03 9.12 -8.02
CA MET A 1 -10.64 8.97 -6.67
C MET A 1 -9.58 8.36 -5.78
N PRO A 2 -9.34 8.88 -4.56
CA PRO A 2 -8.29 8.35 -3.71
C PRO A 2 -8.67 6.96 -3.18
N LEU A 3 -7.71 6.05 -3.17
CA LEU A 3 -7.84 4.77 -2.48
C LEU A 3 -7.64 5.01 -0.99
N VAL A 4 -8.64 4.62 -0.19
CA VAL A 4 -8.61 4.76 1.26
C VAL A 4 -8.53 3.38 1.89
N ALA A 5 -7.56 3.16 2.78
CA ALA A 5 -7.42 1.90 3.48
C ALA A 5 -8.64 1.67 4.39
N ILE A 6 -9.28 0.50 4.27
CA ILE A 6 -10.40 0.16 5.15
C ILE A 6 -9.80 -0.27 6.50
N PRO A 7 -10.02 0.49 7.59
CA PRO A 7 -9.51 0.12 8.90
C PRO A 7 -10.10 -1.23 9.32
N GLY A 8 -9.23 -2.14 9.76
CA GLY A 8 -9.61 -3.51 10.16
C GLY A 8 -9.58 -4.54 9.03
N LYS A 9 -9.30 -4.16 7.77
CA LYS A 9 -9.02 -5.09 6.66
C LYS A 9 -7.56 -5.09 6.25
N ILE A 10 -6.70 -5.12 7.26
CA ILE A 10 -5.25 -5.23 7.12
C ILE A 10 -4.85 -6.60 7.64
N LYS A 11 -4.11 -7.35 6.83
CA LYS A 11 -3.59 -8.66 7.21
C LYS A 11 -2.09 -8.69 6.96
N VAL A 12 -1.32 -8.73 8.03
CA VAL A 12 0.13 -8.97 7.97
C VAL A 12 0.35 -10.49 7.98
N ILE A 13 1.11 -10.99 7.02
CA ILE A 13 1.42 -12.41 6.84
C ILE A 13 2.95 -12.53 6.79
N GLY A 14 3.55 -12.84 7.94
CA GLY A 14 5.01 -12.88 8.07
C GLY A 14 5.63 -11.51 7.82
N ARG A 15 6.37 -11.38 6.72
CA ARG A 15 6.97 -10.11 6.29
C ARG A 15 6.21 -9.44 5.14
N GLN A 16 5.11 -10.01 4.68
CA GLN A 16 4.25 -9.38 3.67
C GLN A 16 3.00 -8.82 4.35
N ALA A 17 2.32 -7.89 3.69
CA ALA A 17 1.02 -7.41 4.15
C ALA A 17 0.04 -7.20 3.03
N ILE A 18 -1.24 -7.40 3.34
CA ILE A 18 -2.34 -7.19 2.42
C ILE A 18 -3.29 -6.20 3.07
N ILE A 19 -3.59 -5.11 2.37
CA ILE A 19 -4.51 -4.06 2.79
C ILE A 19 -5.65 -4.01 1.79
N VAL A 20 -6.89 -4.12 2.24
CA VAL A 20 -8.04 -3.83 1.37
C VAL A 20 -8.32 -2.33 1.40
N MET A 21 -8.25 -1.68 0.26
CA MET A 21 -8.56 -0.27 0.07
C MET A 21 -9.86 -0.10 -0.69
N ASP A 22 -10.62 0.93 -0.34
CA ASP A 22 -11.83 1.34 -1.03
C ASP A 22 -11.49 2.41 -2.08
N ALA A 23 -11.89 2.17 -3.32
CA ALA A 23 -11.76 3.11 -4.44
C ALA A 23 -13.12 3.70 -4.86
N GLY A 24 -14.06 3.83 -3.92
CA GLY A 24 -15.40 4.40 -4.12
C GLY A 24 -16.39 3.51 -4.86
N ASN A 25 -15.95 2.82 -5.92
CA ASN A 25 -16.81 1.93 -6.73
C ASN A 25 -16.25 0.50 -6.87
N ALA A 26 -15.06 0.26 -6.30
CA ALA A 26 -14.41 -1.05 -6.27
C ALA A 26 -13.52 -1.17 -5.03
N HIS A 27 -13.50 -2.36 -4.43
CA HIS A 27 -12.49 -2.69 -3.42
C HIS A 27 -11.25 -3.23 -4.13
N LYS A 28 -10.08 -2.71 -3.75
CA LYS A 28 -8.79 -3.16 -4.29
C LYS A 28 -7.95 -3.74 -3.17
N ALA A 29 -7.40 -4.93 -3.38
CA ALA A 29 -6.38 -5.44 -2.49
C ALA A 29 -5.04 -4.83 -2.88
N VAL A 30 -4.31 -4.40 -1.85
CA VAL A 30 -2.98 -3.81 -1.96
C VAL A 30 -2.02 -4.74 -1.24
N HIS A 31 -1.14 -5.36 -2.02
CA HIS A 31 -0.12 -6.27 -1.56
C HIS A 31 1.18 -5.51 -1.33
N ILE A 32 1.69 -5.56 -0.12
CA ILE A 32 2.96 -4.98 0.28
C ILE A 32 3.95 -6.14 0.39
N THR A 33 4.99 -6.05 -0.41
CA THR A 33 6.07 -7.06 -0.47
C THR A 33 6.95 -7.03 0.78
N GLU A 34 7.72 -8.09 0.98
CA GLU A 34 8.64 -8.21 2.12
C GLU A 34 9.69 -7.09 2.12
N ASP A 35 10.25 -6.76 0.96
CA ASP A 35 11.27 -5.72 0.83
C ASP A 35 10.69 -4.32 1.17
N ALA A 36 9.43 -4.06 0.80
CA ALA A 36 8.73 -2.82 1.19
C ALA A 36 8.38 -2.74 2.68
N MET A 37 8.43 -3.89 3.37
CA MET A 37 8.18 -4.03 4.81
C MET A 37 9.48 -4.00 5.62
N ASP A 38 10.65 -3.92 4.98
CA ASP A 38 11.92 -3.79 5.66
C ASP A 38 11.94 -2.48 6.48
N GLY A 39 12.12 -2.60 7.80
CA GLY A 39 12.02 -1.48 8.74
C GLY A 39 10.61 -1.18 9.28
N VAL A 40 9.58 -1.93 8.88
CA VAL A 40 8.24 -1.86 9.47
C VAL A 40 8.13 -2.84 10.64
N ASP A 41 7.55 -2.41 11.77
CA ASP A 41 7.28 -3.30 12.89
C ASP A 41 6.14 -4.27 12.52
N THR A 42 6.51 -5.46 12.07
CA THR A 42 5.59 -6.53 11.66
C THR A 42 4.92 -7.24 12.84
N ARG A 43 5.31 -6.91 14.09
CA ARG A 43 4.68 -7.44 15.30
C ARG A 43 3.34 -6.75 15.58
N SER A 44 3.17 -5.52 15.10
CA SER A 44 1.90 -4.83 15.11
C SER A 44 1.04 -5.26 13.92
N ALA A 45 -0.18 -5.73 14.17
CA ALA A 45 -1.19 -5.98 13.13
C ALA A 45 -1.72 -4.69 12.48
N THR A 46 -1.16 -3.53 12.86
CA THR A 46 -1.59 -2.21 12.44
C THR A 46 -0.36 -1.39 12.04
N PHE A 47 -0.44 -0.73 10.88
CA PHE A 47 0.58 0.20 10.43
C PHE A 47 0.44 1.56 11.15
N PRO A 48 1.56 2.26 11.40
CA PRO A 48 1.53 3.65 11.81
C PRO A 48 0.73 4.50 10.80
N ALA A 49 -0.02 5.49 11.27
CA ALA A 49 -0.83 6.37 10.42
C ALA A 49 -0.01 7.03 9.29
N ALA A 50 1.25 7.37 9.57
CA ALA A 50 2.19 7.91 8.59
C ALA A 50 2.49 6.93 7.43
N GLN A 51 2.66 5.64 7.74
CA GLN A 51 2.87 4.59 6.73
C GLN A 51 1.58 4.29 5.96
N MET A 52 0.43 4.22 6.63
CA MET A 52 -0.86 4.09 5.95
C MET A 52 -1.07 5.18 4.91
N THR A 53 -0.77 6.43 5.28
CA THR A 53 -0.89 7.57 4.36
C THR A 53 0.01 7.42 3.14
N VAL A 54 1.22 6.85 3.30
CA VAL A 54 2.12 6.57 2.17
C VAL A 54 1.55 5.48 1.28
N PHE A 55 1.10 4.35 1.86
CA PHE A 55 0.52 3.25 1.09
C PHE A 55 -0.73 3.69 0.32
N GLU A 56 -1.62 4.47 0.93
CA GLU A 56 -2.82 5.02 0.28
C GLU A 56 -2.46 5.91 -0.92
N LYS A 57 -1.43 6.76 -0.77
CA LYS A 57 -0.97 7.64 -1.85
C LYS A 57 -0.30 6.87 -2.99
N VAL A 58 0.60 5.94 -2.65
CA VAL A 58 1.28 5.08 -3.65
C VAL A 58 0.25 4.22 -4.38
N ALA A 59 -0.68 3.61 -3.66
CA ALA A 59 -1.76 2.81 -4.26
C ALA A 59 -2.66 3.67 -5.15
N SER A 60 -3.04 4.87 -4.71
CA SER A 60 -3.81 5.82 -5.52
C SER A 60 -3.08 6.18 -6.82
N LEU A 61 -1.79 6.51 -6.72
CA LEU A 61 -0.99 6.86 -7.89
C LEU A 61 -0.87 5.71 -8.88
N LYS A 62 -0.58 4.49 -8.40
CA LYS A 62 -0.54 3.30 -9.25
C LYS A 62 -1.88 3.01 -9.90
N PHE A 63 -2.96 3.13 -9.15
CA PHE A 63 -4.31 2.94 -9.67
C PHE A 63 -4.66 3.95 -10.76
N GLU A 64 -4.32 5.23 -10.58
CA GLU A 64 -4.50 6.28 -11.58
C GLU A 64 -3.61 6.07 -12.82
N ARG A 65 -2.40 5.52 -12.64
CA ARG A 65 -1.51 5.13 -13.75
C ARG A 65 -1.91 3.81 -14.43
N GLY A 66 -2.87 3.07 -13.87
CA GLY A 66 -3.26 1.75 -14.34
C GLY A 66 -2.21 0.65 -14.09
N GLU A 67 -1.26 0.89 -13.18
CA GLU A 67 -0.22 -0.05 -12.76
C GLU A 67 -0.81 -1.09 -11.79
N LEU A 68 -1.66 -1.95 -12.34
CA LEU A 68 -2.26 -3.09 -11.64
C LEU A 68 -1.44 -4.35 -11.98
N ALA A 69 -1.31 -5.23 -11.00
CA ALA A 69 -0.77 -6.56 -11.20
C ALA A 69 -1.70 -7.41 -12.07
N PHE A 70 -1.22 -8.58 -12.51
CA PHE A 70 -1.96 -9.50 -13.37
C PHE A 70 -3.31 -9.94 -12.76
N ASP A 71 -3.37 -10.07 -11.44
CA ASP A 71 -4.58 -10.41 -10.69
C ASP A 71 -5.56 -9.22 -10.52
N GLY A 72 -5.20 -8.02 -11.00
CA GLY A 72 -6.00 -6.79 -10.89
C GLY A 72 -5.84 -6.05 -9.55
N ASP A 73 -4.92 -6.53 -8.71
CA ASP A 73 -4.54 -5.97 -7.42
C ASP A 73 -3.33 -5.02 -7.54
N ILE A 74 -3.08 -4.22 -6.50
CA ILE A 74 -1.99 -3.25 -6.49
C ILE A 74 -0.83 -3.84 -5.69
N TRP A 75 0.37 -3.84 -6.27
CA TRP A 75 1.57 -4.30 -5.58
C TRP A 75 2.46 -3.11 -5.23
N ILE A 76 2.81 -3.00 -3.95
CA ILE A 76 3.73 -2.01 -3.40
C ILE A 76 5.05 -2.70 -3.10
N THR A 77 6.09 -2.25 -3.79
CA THR A 77 7.45 -2.73 -3.66
C THR A 77 8.34 -1.70 -2.96
N GLU A 78 9.53 -2.12 -2.53
CA GLU A 78 10.54 -1.20 -1.97
C GLU A 78 10.82 -0.05 -2.94
N GLU A 79 10.91 -0.34 -4.24
CA GLU A 79 11.14 0.67 -5.27
C GLU A 79 10.05 1.75 -5.27
N ASP A 80 8.80 1.36 -5.04
CA ASP A 80 7.68 2.32 -4.97
C ASP A 80 7.78 3.22 -3.74
N ILE A 81 8.18 2.66 -2.60
CA ILE A 81 8.40 3.41 -1.36
C ILE A 81 9.62 4.31 -1.48
N CYS A 82 10.71 3.83 -2.09
CA CYS A 82 11.93 4.58 -2.30
C CYS A 82 11.71 5.72 -3.31
N ASN A 83 11.00 5.46 -4.40
CA ASN A 83 10.62 6.47 -5.39
C ASN A 83 9.68 7.52 -4.79
N TRP A 84 8.77 7.11 -3.90
CA TRP A 84 7.94 8.04 -3.13
C TRP A 84 8.76 8.92 -2.18
N GLY A 85 9.75 8.32 -1.49
CA GLY A 85 10.67 9.06 -0.62
C GLY A 85 11.53 10.09 -1.38
N HIS A 86 11.88 9.79 -2.62
CA HIS A 86 12.71 10.65 -3.48
C HIS A 86 11.89 11.76 -4.15
N ASN A 87 10.60 11.55 -4.39
CA ASN A 87 9.73 12.51 -5.06
C ASN A 87 8.89 13.36 -4.09
N ARG A 88 9.43 13.71 -2.91
CA ARG A 88 8.80 14.72 -2.02
C ARG A 88 8.73 16.05 -2.79
N PRO A 89 7.55 16.54 -3.20
CA PRO A 89 7.45 17.92 -3.61
C PRO A 89 7.68 18.76 -2.35
N HIS A 90 8.74 19.57 -2.38
CA HIS A 90 9.07 20.56 -1.38
C HIS A 90 7.97 21.61 -1.23
#